data_AF-A0A2H9TGP3-F1
#
_entry.id   AF-A0A2H9TGP3-F1
#
_cell.length_a   1.000
_cell.length_b   1.000
_cell.length_c   1.000
_cell.angle_alpha   90.00
_cell.angle_beta   90.00
_cell.angle_gamma   90.00
#
_symmetry.space_group_name_H-M   'P 1'
#
loop_
_entity.id
_entity.type
_entity.pdbx_description
1 polymer ?
#
loop_
_entity_poly.entity_id
_entity_poly.type
_entity_poly.pdbx_seq_one_letter_code
_entity_poly.pdbx_strand_id
1 'polypeptide(L)'
;MDESAPVVVVSAMSDGNKTVGTTARLLRMVACIEESRPDEIQAEMKELYEYHANMATNSLSSDAAAEFHATLQRVVKRLKEFINAAMVLHEVSPRTRDVIVSVGESLSAMFLATYLEDQVTI
;
A
#
# COMPACT_ATOMS: atom_id res chain seq x y z
N MET A 1 -16.36 -33.93 7.31
CA MET A 1 -15.39 -33.25 6.44
C MET A 1 -14.73 -32.20 7.30
N ASP A 2 -13.41 -32.25 7.42
CA ASP A 2 -12.63 -31.22 8.09
C ASP A 2 -12.66 -30.00 7.16
N GLU A 3 -13.54 -29.04 7.43
CA GLU A 3 -13.49 -27.74 6.79
C GLU A 3 -12.26 -27.03 7.33
N SER A 4 -11.12 -27.24 6.68
CA SER A 4 -9.94 -26.44 6.96
C SER A 4 -10.30 -24.98 6.75
N ALA A 5 -10.22 -24.16 7.81
CA ALA A 5 -10.34 -22.70 7.74
C ALA A 5 -8.94 -22.12 7.54
N PRO A 6 -8.46 -21.96 6.29
CA PRO A 6 -7.09 -21.51 6.06
C PRO A 6 -6.89 -20.07 6.54
N VAL A 7 -5.73 -19.81 7.13
CA VAL A 7 -5.24 -18.44 7.35
C VAL A 7 -4.27 -18.10 6.24
N VAL A 8 -4.53 -16.99 5.54
CA VAL A 8 -3.66 -16.52 4.46
C VAL A 8 -2.74 -15.42 4.98
N VAL A 9 -1.44 -15.55 4.67
CA VAL A 9 -0.42 -14.54 4.98
C VAL A 9 0.07 -13.95 3.67
N VAL A 10 0.08 -12.61 3.56
CA VAL A 10 0.50 -11.89 2.36
C VAL A 10 1.67 -10.97 2.65
N SER A 11 2.59 -10.86 1.69
CA SER A 11 3.59 -9.79 1.63
C SER A 11 3.07 -8.59 0.84
N ALA A 12 3.78 -7.47 0.91
CA ALA A 12 3.53 -6.35 0.03
C ALA A 12 3.67 -6.73 -1.45
N MET A 13 2.78 -6.22 -2.28
CA MET A 13 2.72 -6.54 -3.70
C MET A 13 3.91 -6.01 -4.52
N SER A 14 4.35 -6.79 -5.52
CA SER A 14 5.40 -6.42 -6.47
C SER A 14 5.09 -6.89 -7.88
N ASP A 15 5.44 -6.08 -8.89
CA ASP A 15 5.26 -6.39 -10.33
C ASP A 15 6.31 -7.35 -10.91
N GLY A 16 6.65 -8.42 -10.20
CA GLY A 16 7.65 -9.40 -10.66
C GLY A 16 9.10 -8.88 -10.65
N ASN A 17 9.31 -7.56 -10.55
CA ASN A 17 10.61 -6.94 -10.33
C ASN A 17 10.69 -6.38 -8.90
N LYS A 18 11.45 -7.06 -8.02
CA LYS A 18 11.58 -6.73 -6.60
C LYS A 18 12.18 -5.34 -6.33
N THR A 19 12.80 -4.70 -7.32
CA THR A 19 13.33 -3.32 -7.20
C THR A 19 12.26 -2.24 -7.37
N VAL A 20 11.10 -2.57 -7.93
CA VAL A 20 9.99 -1.64 -8.23
C VAL A 20 8.75 -1.89 -7.33
N GLY A 21 8.77 -2.96 -6.54
CA GLY A 21 7.65 -3.36 -5.67
C GLY A 21 7.29 -2.36 -4.58
N THR A 22 6.11 -2.55 -3.98
CA THR A 22 5.53 -1.63 -2.99
C THR A 22 6.46 -1.37 -1.80
N THR A 23 7.11 -2.40 -1.24
CA THR A 23 8.09 -2.20 -0.15
C THR A 23 9.27 -1.35 -0.58
N ALA A 24 9.82 -1.58 -1.77
CA ALA A 24 10.96 -0.81 -2.27
C ALA A 24 10.59 0.67 -2.46
N ARG A 25 9.38 0.93 -2.94
CA ARG A 25 8.79 2.27 -3.09
C ARG A 25 8.65 2.99 -1.75
N LEU A 26 8.10 2.32 -0.74
CA LEU A 26 7.99 2.86 0.62
C LEU A 26 9.37 3.13 1.26
N LEU A 27 10.35 2.24 1.04
CA LEU A 27 11.72 2.44 1.50
C LEU A 27 12.41 3.63 0.80
N ARG A 28 12.15 3.85 -0.50
CA ARG A 28 12.65 5.04 -1.21
C ARG A 28 12.06 6.32 -0.64
N MET A 29 10.77 6.33 -0.30
CA MET A 29 10.17 7.49 0.39
C MET A 29 10.88 7.77 1.71
N VAL A 30 11.17 6.74 2.51
CA VAL A 30 11.93 6.89 3.77
C VAL A 30 13.31 7.50 3.51
N ALA A 31 14.06 6.97 2.55
CA ALA A 31 15.37 7.51 2.18
C ALA A 31 15.28 8.97 1.69
N CYS A 32 14.25 9.32 0.92
CA CYS A 32 14.03 10.70 0.47
C CYS A 32 13.76 11.67 1.63
N ILE A 33 13.09 11.22 2.70
CA ILE A 33 12.91 12.04 3.92
C ILE A 33 14.26 12.27 4.59
N GLU A 34 15.05 11.20 4.79
CA GLU A 34 16.36 11.24 5.43
C GLU A 34 17.37 12.11 4.64
N GLU A 35 17.27 12.11 3.31
CA GLU A 35 18.13 12.86 2.40
C GLU A 35 17.57 14.24 2.01
N SER A 36 16.41 14.64 2.56
CA SER A 36 15.74 15.92 2.25
C SER A 36 15.45 16.13 0.75
N ARG A 37 14.92 15.10 0.07
CA ARG A 37 14.51 15.09 -1.35
C ARG A 37 12.97 15.00 -1.50
N PRO A 38 12.22 16.05 -1.14
CA PRO A 38 10.75 16.00 -1.04
C PRO A 38 10.03 15.80 -2.39
N ASP A 39 10.63 16.27 -3.49
CA ASP A 39 10.00 16.21 -4.82
C ASP A 39 9.85 14.76 -5.31
N GLU A 40 10.78 13.88 -4.94
CA GLU A 40 10.76 12.45 -5.32
C GLU A 40 9.66 11.68 -4.58
N ILE A 41 9.32 12.09 -3.36
CA ILE A 41 8.26 11.46 -2.55
C ILE A 41 6.91 11.57 -3.24
N GLN A 42 6.62 12.70 -3.89
CA GLN A 42 5.36 12.90 -4.59
C GLN A 42 5.20 11.92 -5.77
N ALA A 43 6.28 11.68 -6.51
CA ALA A 43 6.28 10.70 -7.60
C ALA A 43 6.04 9.29 -7.08
N GLU A 44 6.75 8.88 -6.02
CA GLU A 44 6.56 7.57 -5.40
C GLU A 44 5.14 7.39 -4.85
N MET A 45 4.54 8.44 -4.27
CA MET A 45 3.17 8.40 -3.73
C MET A 45 2.13 8.24 -4.84
N LYS A 46 2.35 8.94 -5.97
CA LYS A 46 1.49 8.82 -7.15
C LYS A 46 1.54 7.42 -7.74
N GLU A 47 2.75 6.90 -7.96
CA GLU A 47 2.93 5.56 -8.52
C GLU A 47 2.39 4.46 -7.60
N LEU A 48 2.54 4.61 -6.27
CA LEU A 48 1.92 3.72 -5.30
C LEU A 48 0.40 3.69 -5.47
N TYR A 49 -0.24 4.87 -5.53
CA TYR A 49 -1.69 4.97 -5.68
C TYR A 49 -2.16 4.37 -7.01
N GLU A 50 -1.55 4.78 -8.14
CA GLU A 50 -1.93 4.34 -9.47
C GLU A 50 -1.78 2.84 -9.63
N TYR A 51 -0.72 2.25 -9.09
CA TYR A 51 -0.51 0.81 -9.10
C TYR A 51 -1.68 0.05 -8.47
N HIS A 52 -1.99 0.38 -7.21
CA HIS A 52 -3.03 -0.31 -6.45
C HIS A 52 -4.44 -0.01 -7.00
N ALA A 53 -4.67 1.21 -7.50
CA ALA A 53 -5.94 1.58 -8.12
C ALA A 53 -6.18 0.82 -9.43
N ASN A 54 -5.17 0.72 -10.29
CA ASN A 54 -5.25 -0.01 -11.56
C ASN A 54 -5.43 -1.51 -11.34
N MET A 55 -4.71 -2.09 -10.38
CA MET A 55 -4.89 -3.49 -9.98
C MET A 55 -6.36 -3.77 -9.60
N ALA A 56 -6.96 -2.93 -8.76
CA ALA A 56 -8.35 -3.08 -8.35
C ALA A 56 -9.31 -3.00 -9.54
N THR A 57 -9.18 -1.98 -10.39
CA THR A 57 -10.00 -1.80 -11.60
C THR A 57 -9.90 -3.00 -12.55
N ASN A 58 -8.73 -3.63 -12.64
CA ASN A 58 -8.50 -4.74 -13.57
C ASN A 58 -8.90 -6.12 -13.03
N SER A 59 -9.11 -6.24 -11.71
CA SER A 59 -9.24 -7.56 -11.05
C SER A 59 -10.54 -7.76 -10.28
N LEU A 60 -11.29 -6.69 -10.01
CA LEU A 60 -12.51 -6.70 -9.18
C LEU A 60 -13.72 -6.27 -10.01
N SER A 61 -14.92 -6.62 -9.54
CA SER A 61 -16.16 -6.00 -10.01
C SER A 61 -16.16 -4.48 -9.76
N SER A 62 -17.05 -3.74 -10.44
CA SER A 62 -17.13 -2.28 -10.30
C SER A 62 -17.41 -1.84 -8.86
N ASP A 63 -18.25 -2.58 -8.13
CA ASP A 63 -18.63 -2.23 -6.76
C ASP A 63 -17.49 -2.52 -5.77
N ALA A 64 -16.87 -3.70 -5.88
CA ALA A 64 -15.70 -4.07 -5.09
C ALA A 64 -14.48 -3.16 -5.37
N ALA A 65 -14.26 -2.77 -6.63
CA ALA A 65 -13.22 -1.81 -7.00
C ALA A 65 -13.46 -0.44 -6.35
N ALA A 66 -14.70 0.05 -6.34
CA ALA A 66 -15.06 1.32 -5.71
C ALA A 66 -14.82 1.29 -4.19
N GLU A 67 -15.17 0.18 -3.53
CA GLU A 67 -14.88 -0.02 -2.11
C GLU A 67 -13.38 -0.03 -1.82
N PHE A 68 -12.60 -0.78 -2.61
CA PHE A 68 -11.16 -0.82 -2.46
C PHE A 68 -10.53 0.57 -2.71
N HIS A 69 -10.99 1.32 -3.70
CA HIS A 69 -10.51 2.69 -3.96
C HIS A 69 -10.77 3.62 -2.77
N ALA A 70 -11.93 3.54 -2.13
CA ALA A 70 -12.22 4.33 -0.92
C ALA A 70 -11.26 3.97 0.23
N THR A 71 -10.93 2.69 0.38
CA THR A 71 -9.95 2.22 1.37
C THR A 71 -8.52 2.67 1.04
N LEU A 72 -8.10 2.52 -0.22
CA LEU A 72 -6.82 3.00 -0.72
C LEU A 72 -6.63 4.50 -0.47
N GLN A 73 -7.66 5.32 -0.74
CA GLN A 73 -7.62 6.75 -0.48
C GLN A 73 -7.39 7.08 1.00
N ARG A 74 -8.06 6.38 1.93
CA ARG A 74 -7.86 6.58 3.38
C ARG A 74 -6.43 6.22 3.80
N VAL A 75 -5.90 5.11 3.29
CA VAL A 75 -4.56 4.61 3.61
C VAL A 75 -3.49 5.55 3.08
N VAL A 76 -3.60 5.97 1.83
CA VAL A 76 -2.67 6.91 1.19
C VAL A 76 -2.71 8.29 1.84
N LYS A 77 -3.90 8.76 2.25
CA LYS A 77 -4.04 9.99 3.03
C LYS A 77 -3.28 9.90 4.36
N ARG A 78 -3.46 8.81 5.10
CA ARG A 78 -2.77 8.58 6.37
C ARG A 78 -1.25 8.46 6.20
N LEU A 79 -0.80 7.76 5.17
CA LEU A 79 0.61 7.67 4.81
C LEU A 79 1.20 9.06 4.55
N LYS A 80 0.49 9.91 3.78
CA LYS A 80 0.91 11.29 3.52
C LYS A 80 1.04 12.12 4.80
N GLU A 81 0.10 11.97 5.74
CA GLU A 81 0.18 12.66 7.04
C GLU A 81 1.44 12.26 7.83
N PHE A 82 1.78 10.98 7.87
CA PHE A 82 3.01 10.49 8.52
C PHE A 82 4.28 10.98 7.83
N ILE A 83 4.32 10.91 6.50
CA ILE A 83 5.45 11.39 5.70
C ILE A 83 5.66 12.89 5.93
N ASN A 84 4.59 13.69 5.87
CA ASN A 84 4.68 15.14 6.11
C ASN A 84 5.21 15.44 7.52
N ALA A 85 4.73 14.72 8.54
CA ALA A 85 5.23 14.88 9.91
C ALA A 85 6.72 14.54 10.01
N ALA A 86 7.17 13.46 9.38
CA ALA A 86 8.58 13.05 9.36
C ALA A 86 9.47 14.07 8.61
N MET A 87 8.96 14.64 7.50
CA MET A 87 9.65 15.69 6.76
C MET A 87 9.82 16.97 7.58
N VAL A 88 8.79 17.38 8.33
CA VAL A 88 8.87 18.56 9.21
C VAL A 88 9.91 18.37 10.32
N LEU A 89 10.04 17.14 10.83
CA LEU A 89 11.03 16.80 11.85
C LEU A 89 12.44 16.56 11.28
N HIS A 90 12.58 16.46 9.95
CA HIS A 90 13.80 16.03 9.26
C HIS A 90 14.39 14.72 9.82
N GLU A 91 13.52 13.83 10.32
CA GLU A 91 13.91 12.58 10.97
C GLU A 91 12.89 11.49 10.69
N VAL A 92 13.39 10.27 10.43
CA VAL A 92 12.57 9.06 10.41
C VAL A 92 12.98 8.15 11.56
N SER A 93 12.20 8.18 12.65
CA SER A 93 12.39 7.22 13.74
C SER A 93 12.15 5.77 13.26
N PRO A 94 12.71 4.74 13.93
CA PRO A 94 12.44 3.34 13.60
C PRO A 94 10.94 3.03 13.55
N ARG A 95 10.16 3.59 14.48
CA ARG A 95 8.70 3.44 14.52
C ARG A 95 8.02 4.08 13.30
N THR A 96 8.47 5.26 12.88
CA THR A 96 7.94 5.95 11.70
C THR A 96 8.21 5.14 10.44
N ARG A 97 9.43 4.59 10.31
CA ARG A 97 9.83 3.69 9.22
C ARG A 97 8.91 2.47 9.16
N ASP A 98 8.68 1.80 10.29
CA ASP A 98 7.81 0.63 10.36
C ASP A 98 6.38 0.95 9.94
N VAL A 99 5.83 2.09 10.40
CA VAL A 99 4.50 2.55 10.00
C VAL A 99 4.41 2.77 8.49
N ILE A 100 5.40 3.46 7.90
CA ILE A 100 5.44 3.71 6.44
C ILE A 100 5.52 2.39 5.67
N VAL A 101 6.42 1.48 6.05
CA VAL A 101 6.64 0.22 5.31
C VAL A 101 5.46 -0.74 5.45
N SER A 102 4.79 -0.79 6.61
CA SER A 102 3.63 -1.65 6.86
C SER A 102 2.42 -1.39 5.94
N VAL A 103 2.39 -0.21 5.29
CA VAL A 103 1.34 0.13 4.31
C VAL A 103 1.30 -0.88 3.16
N GLY A 104 2.45 -1.40 2.72
CA GLY A 104 2.50 -2.33 1.60
C GLY A 104 1.78 -3.65 1.87
N GLU A 105 2.01 -4.23 3.05
CA GLU A 105 1.33 -5.46 3.49
C GLU A 105 -0.14 -5.19 3.75
N SER A 106 -0.47 -4.06 4.39
CA SER A 106 -1.86 -3.65 4.64
C SER A 106 -2.65 -3.58 3.34
N LEU A 107 -2.15 -2.87 2.32
CA LEU A 107 -2.81 -2.74 1.01
C LEU A 107 -3.01 -4.11 0.33
N SER A 108 -2.02 -4.98 0.43
CA SER A 108 -2.08 -6.31 -0.18
C SER A 108 -3.11 -7.21 0.53
N ALA A 109 -3.17 -7.14 1.86
CA ALA A 109 -4.15 -7.88 2.66
C ALA A 109 -5.57 -7.39 2.40
N MET A 110 -5.78 -6.06 2.36
CA MET A 110 -7.09 -5.48 2.06
C MET A 110 -7.55 -5.82 0.64
N PHE A 111 -6.65 -5.78 -0.35
CA PHE A 111 -6.99 -6.15 -1.71
C PHE A 111 -7.42 -7.62 -1.80
N LEU A 112 -6.65 -8.52 -1.19
CA LEU A 112 -6.97 -9.94 -1.19
C LEU A 112 -8.32 -10.21 -0.50
N ALA A 113 -8.59 -9.54 0.62
CA ALA A 113 -9.87 -9.66 1.32
C ALA A 113 -11.03 -9.23 0.42
N THR A 114 -10.95 -8.03 -0.18
CA THR A 114 -11.97 -7.53 -1.11
C THR A 114 -12.14 -8.45 -2.32
N TYR A 115 -11.03 -8.98 -2.87
CA TYR A 115 -11.09 -9.93 -3.97
C TYR A 115 -11.83 -11.21 -3.60
N LEU A 116 -11.54 -11.80 -2.44
CA LEU A 116 -12.22 -13.01 -1.98
C LEU A 116 -13.71 -12.77 -1.73
N GLU A 117 -14.08 -11.63 -1.14
CA GLU A 117 -15.48 -11.24 -0.94
C GLU A 117 -16.22 -11.05 -2.27
N ASP A 118 -15.55 -10.45 -3.26
CA ASP A 118 -16.07 -10.27 -4.63
C ASP A 118 -16.34 -11.61 -5.32
N GLN A 119 -15.49 -12.62 -5.10
CA GLN A 119 -15.68 -13.97 -5.68
C GLN A 119 -16.79 -14.79 -4.99
N VAL A 120 -17.14 -14.48 -3.73
CA VAL A 120 -18.16 -15.20 -2.96
C VAL A 120 -19.57 -14.65 -3.22
N THR A 121 -19.68 -13.42 -3.72
CA THR A 121 -20.96 -12.79 -4.07
C THR A 121 -21.43 -13.27 -5.44
N ILE A 122 -21.95 -14.50 -5.52
CA ILE A 122 -22.65 -15.08 -6.68
C ILE A 122 -24.12 -15.31 -6.35
#